data_AF-A0A3C0Z4F3-F1
#
_entry.id   AF-A0A3C0Z4F3-F1
#
_cell.length_a   1.000
_cell.length_b   1.000
_cell.length_c   1.000
_cell.angle_alpha   90.00
_cell.angle_beta   90.00
_cell.angle_gamma   90.00
#
_symmetry.space_group_name_H-M   'P 1'
#
loop_
_entity.id
_entity.type
_entity.pdbx_description
1 polymer ?
#
loop_
_entity_poly.entity_id
_entity_poly.type
_entity_poly.pdbx_seq_one_letter_code
_entity_poly.pdbx_strand_id
1 'polypeptide(L)'
;MTLKGKVAIVGIGEVPTRRVIPNRTMIGLCAEAAREAIADAGLTKTDVNGLVTDGVTAPAAMAEYIGIRPTFASGVSMQGASGASATTAAASAINAGLCDTVLVVMGNSRMDRAAPGGGGGSVRSEWEDPHGPSAGMGNYYAQIYTRHMLEYGTTEEQMAKVAADQRFNAVENENAVFHGQPVTRQDVLDSRYVNYPLRLLESVMPCDGAAALIMTRADRANSLPNRPVYVLGAGMEQANSNIWQTERVTTTPVKGSAARAFQMSGYGPKDMEFAEFYD
;
A
#
# COMPACT_ATOMS: atom_id res chain seq x y z
N MET A 1 -6.41 22.13 -13.04
CA MET A 1 -7.08 21.87 -11.74
C MET A 1 -6.06 21.21 -10.82
N THR A 2 -6.02 21.54 -9.53
CA THR A 2 -5.12 20.94 -8.54
C THR A 2 -5.93 20.15 -7.51
N LEU A 3 -5.39 19.02 -7.01
CA LEU A 3 -5.99 18.25 -5.92
C LEU A 3 -5.75 18.88 -4.53
N LYS A 4 -4.78 19.80 -4.42
CA LYS A 4 -4.32 20.36 -3.15
C LYS A 4 -5.48 20.88 -2.30
N GLY A 5 -5.75 20.19 -1.19
CA GLY A 5 -6.75 20.58 -0.20
C GLY A 5 -8.20 20.50 -0.68
N LYS A 6 -8.48 19.83 -1.80
CA LYS A 6 -9.86 19.67 -2.32
C LYS A 6 -10.59 18.47 -1.78
N VAL A 7 -9.83 17.49 -1.28
CA VAL A 7 -10.34 16.22 -0.75
C VAL A 7 -9.69 15.97 0.61
N ALA A 8 -10.43 15.36 1.51
CA ALA A 8 -9.93 14.93 2.80
C ALA A 8 -10.32 13.49 3.11
N ILE A 9 -9.44 12.79 3.83
CA ILE A 9 -9.76 11.54 4.52
C ILE A 9 -10.47 11.92 5.82
N VAL A 10 -11.59 11.26 6.10
CA VAL A 10 -12.51 11.57 7.20
C VAL A 10 -12.90 10.36 8.03
N GLY A 11 -12.55 9.16 7.59
CA GLY A 11 -12.66 7.95 8.40
C GLY A 11 -11.72 6.85 7.92
N ILE A 12 -11.35 5.98 8.85
CA ILE A 12 -10.47 4.84 8.61
C ILE A 12 -11.06 3.56 9.22
N GLY A 13 -10.74 2.42 8.63
CA GLY A 13 -11.09 1.12 9.17
C GLY A 13 -10.01 0.12 8.85
N GLU A 14 -9.63 -0.70 9.83
CA GLU A 14 -8.61 -1.71 9.68
C GLU A 14 -9.09 -3.02 10.30
N VAL A 15 -8.91 -4.12 9.56
CA VAL A 15 -8.92 -5.45 10.15
C VAL A 15 -7.48 -5.79 10.51
N PRO A 16 -7.17 -6.10 11.79
CA PRO A 16 -5.81 -6.33 12.25
C PRO A 16 -5.03 -7.29 11.37
N THR A 17 -3.79 -6.93 11.05
CA THR A 17 -2.93 -7.76 10.23
C THR A 17 -2.51 -9.00 11.01
N ARG A 18 -2.78 -10.18 10.46
CA ARG A 18 -2.43 -11.47 11.06
C ARG A 18 -1.83 -12.38 10.01
N ARG A 19 -0.95 -13.29 10.41
CA ARG A 19 -0.33 -14.22 9.45
C ARG A 19 -1.37 -15.02 8.66
N VAL A 20 -2.43 -15.48 9.32
CA VAL A 20 -3.63 -16.10 8.72
C VAL A 20 -4.82 -15.76 9.61
N ILE A 21 -5.96 -15.42 9.01
CA ILE A 21 -7.26 -15.31 9.68
C ILE A 21 -8.15 -16.45 9.17
N PRO A 22 -8.33 -17.53 9.97
CA PRO A 22 -9.04 -18.72 9.51
C PRO A 22 -10.46 -18.45 9.03
N ASN A 23 -10.87 -19.11 7.94
CA ASN A 23 -12.24 -19.07 7.40
C ASN A 23 -12.75 -17.69 6.98
N ARG A 24 -11.85 -16.75 6.70
CA ARG A 24 -12.20 -15.40 6.21
C ARG A 24 -11.76 -15.24 4.75
N THR A 25 -12.66 -14.76 3.91
CA THR A 25 -12.35 -14.38 2.53
C THR A 25 -11.87 -12.94 2.47
N MET A 26 -11.12 -12.57 1.43
CA MET A 26 -10.66 -11.18 1.24
C MET A 26 -11.83 -10.20 1.22
N ILE A 27 -12.89 -10.51 0.46
CA ILE A 27 -14.07 -9.66 0.37
C ILE A 27 -14.77 -9.48 1.73
N GLY A 28 -14.76 -10.52 2.57
CA GLY A 28 -15.30 -10.47 3.94
C GLY A 28 -14.45 -9.63 4.89
N LEU A 29 -13.13 -9.59 4.71
CA LEU A 29 -12.24 -8.70 5.47
C LEU A 29 -12.43 -7.24 5.01
N CYS A 30 -12.50 -7.00 3.70
CA CYS A 30 -12.78 -5.69 3.12
C CYS A 30 -14.12 -5.12 3.61
N ALA A 31 -15.17 -5.94 3.73
CA ALA A 31 -16.47 -5.49 4.23
C ALA A 31 -16.44 -5.09 5.70
N GLU A 32 -15.63 -5.76 6.52
CA GLU A 32 -15.43 -5.40 7.93
C GLU A 32 -14.68 -4.06 8.04
N ALA A 33 -13.56 -3.91 7.32
CA ALA A 33 -12.83 -2.64 7.26
C ALA A 33 -13.70 -1.49 6.74
N ALA A 34 -14.51 -1.74 5.70
CA ALA A 34 -15.44 -0.75 5.17
C ALA A 34 -16.50 -0.33 6.19
N ARG A 35 -17.03 -1.28 6.98
CA ARG A 35 -17.99 -0.97 8.05
C ARG A 35 -17.34 -0.05 9.10
N GLU A 36 -16.12 -0.37 9.54
CA GLU A 36 -15.39 0.46 10.50
C GLU A 36 -15.10 1.86 9.95
N ALA A 37 -14.62 1.96 8.71
CA ALA A 37 -14.32 3.26 8.09
C ALA A 37 -15.55 4.16 7.91
N ILE A 38 -16.69 3.57 7.52
CA ILE A 38 -17.95 4.31 7.40
C ILE A 38 -18.43 4.79 8.77
N ALA A 39 -18.34 3.95 9.79
CA ALA A 39 -18.73 4.28 11.16
C ALA A 39 -17.83 5.37 11.77
N ASP A 40 -16.51 5.24 11.58
CA ASP A 40 -15.51 6.22 12.03
C ASP A 40 -15.75 7.59 11.37
N ALA A 41 -16.12 7.63 10.09
CA ALA A 41 -16.51 8.86 9.41
C ALA A 41 -17.85 9.47 9.89
N GLY A 42 -18.59 8.80 10.78
CA GLY A 42 -19.93 9.21 11.21
C GLY A 42 -20.98 9.14 10.10
N LEU A 43 -20.77 8.26 9.12
CA LEU A 43 -21.61 8.13 7.93
C LEU A 43 -22.42 6.83 7.94
N THR A 44 -23.30 6.71 6.94
CA THR A 44 -24.00 5.47 6.63
C THR A 44 -23.64 4.99 5.23
N LYS A 45 -24.00 3.74 4.89
CA LYS A 45 -23.77 3.19 3.54
C LYS A 45 -24.40 4.03 2.43
N THR A 46 -25.51 4.74 2.71
CA THR A 46 -26.18 5.60 1.73
C THR A 46 -25.43 6.90 1.43
N ASP A 47 -24.48 7.30 2.28
CA ASP A 47 -23.64 8.47 2.07
C ASP A 47 -22.48 8.22 1.10
N VAL A 48 -22.18 6.94 0.81
CA VAL A 48 -21.03 6.52 0.00
C VAL A 48 -21.48 6.27 -1.44
N ASN A 49 -21.08 7.18 -2.34
CA ASN A 49 -21.41 7.10 -3.76
C ASN A 49 -20.19 6.85 -4.66
N GLY A 50 -19.02 6.57 -4.09
CA GLY A 50 -17.82 6.17 -4.82
C GLY A 50 -17.14 4.96 -4.20
N LEU A 51 -16.49 4.14 -5.03
CA LEU A 51 -15.71 2.98 -4.60
C LEU A 51 -14.40 2.87 -5.38
N VAL A 52 -13.29 2.70 -4.68
CA VAL A 52 -12.01 2.30 -5.28
C VAL A 52 -11.46 1.07 -4.57
N THR A 53 -11.11 0.05 -5.33
CA THR A 53 -10.53 -1.22 -4.82
C THR A 53 -9.13 -1.47 -5.39
N ASP A 54 -8.48 -2.55 -4.97
CA ASP A 54 -7.21 -3.04 -5.53
C ASP A 54 -7.32 -3.67 -6.93
N GLY A 55 -8.54 -3.80 -7.46
CA GLY A 55 -8.82 -4.41 -8.76
C GLY A 55 -8.76 -5.93 -8.81
N VAL A 56 -8.55 -6.63 -7.68
CA VAL A 56 -8.60 -8.11 -7.63
C VAL A 56 -10.04 -8.60 -7.78
N THR A 57 -10.95 -8.00 -7.02
CA THR A 57 -12.39 -8.21 -7.16
C THR A 57 -12.98 -7.11 -8.03
N ALA A 58 -13.86 -7.47 -8.97
CA ALA A 58 -14.61 -6.51 -9.77
C ALA A 58 -15.33 -5.50 -8.86
N PRO A 59 -15.18 -4.18 -9.06
CA PRO A 59 -15.74 -3.18 -8.15
C PRO A 59 -17.24 -3.33 -7.89
N ALA A 60 -18.01 -3.76 -8.90
CA ALA A 60 -19.44 -4.03 -8.73
C ALA A 60 -19.74 -5.15 -7.71
N ALA A 61 -18.97 -6.24 -7.73
CA ALA A 61 -19.14 -7.34 -6.79
C ALA A 61 -18.73 -6.94 -5.36
N MET A 62 -17.68 -6.13 -5.22
CA MET A 62 -17.30 -5.55 -3.92
C MET A 62 -18.40 -4.62 -3.40
N ALA A 63 -18.96 -3.74 -4.24
CA ALA A 63 -20.06 -2.85 -3.88
C ALA A 63 -21.31 -3.62 -3.43
N GLU A 64 -21.67 -4.68 -4.16
CA GLU A 64 -22.79 -5.56 -3.82
C GLU A 64 -22.59 -6.20 -2.45
N TYR A 65 -21.40 -6.77 -2.20
CA TYR A 65 -21.09 -7.44 -0.95
C TYR A 65 -21.10 -6.48 0.26
N ILE A 66 -20.57 -5.27 0.09
CA ILE A 66 -20.59 -4.23 1.13
C ILE A 66 -22.00 -3.65 1.30
N GLY A 67 -22.82 -3.66 0.25
CA GLY A 67 -24.17 -3.10 0.24
C GLY A 67 -24.21 -1.58 0.02
N ILE A 68 -23.33 -1.06 -0.84
CA ILE A 68 -23.32 0.34 -1.30
C ILE A 68 -23.75 0.44 -2.76
N ARG A 69 -24.16 1.64 -3.21
CA ARG A 69 -24.58 1.88 -4.61
C ARG A 69 -23.79 3.04 -5.22
N PRO A 70 -22.52 2.80 -5.59
CA PRO A 70 -21.65 3.86 -6.10
C PRO A 70 -22.07 4.32 -7.50
N THR A 71 -21.96 5.62 -7.77
CA THR A 71 -22.02 6.21 -9.11
C THR A 71 -20.67 6.17 -9.82
N PHE A 72 -19.58 6.06 -9.05
CA PHE A 72 -18.23 5.86 -9.52
C PHE A 72 -17.61 4.62 -8.85
N ALA A 73 -17.13 3.66 -9.62
CA ALA A 73 -16.46 2.48 -9.09
C ALA A 73 -15.25 2.11 -9.96
N SER A 74 -14.08 1.88 -9.34
CA SER A 74 -12.86 1.53 -10.08
C SER A 74 -11.98 0.56 -9.29
N GLY A 75 -11.23 -0.28 -10.00
CA GLY A 75 -10.20 -1.14 -9.44
C GLY A 75 -8.83 -0.63 -9.87
N VAL A 76 -7.94 -0.36 -8.92
CA VAL A 76 -6.59 0.16 -9.15
C VAL A 76 -5.57 -0.87 -8.68
N SER A 77 -5.01 -1.62 -9.62
CA SER A 77 -3.99 -2.62 -9.35
C SER A 77 -2.61 -2.08 -9.74
N MET A 78 -1.79 -1.77 -8.73
CA MET A 78 -0.40 -1.30 -8.88
C MET A 78 0.54 -2.02 -7.91
N GLN A 79 0.24 -3.30 -7.60
CA GLN A 79 0.98 -4.12 -6.64
C GLN A 79 1.12 -3.39 -5.29
N GLY A 80 2.33 -3.28 -4.74
CA GLY A 80 2.57 -2.58 -3.47
C GLY A 80 2.14 -1.11 -3.46
N ALA A 81 2.02 -0.47 -4.63
CA ALA A 81 1.61 0.93 -4.73
C ALA A 81 0.08 1.13 -4.79
N SER A 82 -0.72 0.05 -4.80
CA SER A 82 -2.18 0.13 -4.96
C SER A 82 -2.85 1.04 -3.92
N GLY A 83 -2.38 1.06 -2.67
CA GLY A 83 -2.86 1.96 -1.61
C GLY A 83 -2.85 3.44 -1.99
N ALA A 84 -1.65 3.96 -2.27
CA ALA A 84 -1.45 5.36 -2.63
C ALA A 84 -2.11 5.72 -3.98
N SER A 85 -2.06 4.79 -4.94
CA SER A 85 -2.67 5.00 -6.26
C SER A 85 -4.20 5.02 -6.20
N ALA A 86 -4.82 4.13 -5.42
CA ALA A 86 -6.25 4.10 -5.19
C ALA A 86 -6.73 5.38 -4.49
N THR A 87 -5.98 5.84 -3.49
CA THR A 87 -6.23 7.11 -2.79
C THR A 87 -6.18 8.30 -3.76
N THR A 88 -5.20 8.32 -4.65
CA THR A 88 -5.07 9.38 -5.66
C THR A 88 -6.20 9.32 -6.70
N ALA A 89 -6.61 8.11 -7.12
CA ALA A 89 -7.73 7.91 -8.02
C ALA A 89 -9.06 8.37 -7.39
N ALA A 90 -9.30 8.05 -6.11
CA ALA A 90 -10.45 8.51 -5.35
C ALA A 90 -10.47 10.04 -5.23
N ALA A 91 -9.34 10.66 -4.87
CA ALA A 91 -9.22 12.12 -4.80
C ALA A 91 -9.50 12.78 -6.16
N SER A 92 -9.02 12.16 -7.24
CA SER A 92 -9.25 12.63 -8.61
C SER A 92 -10.72 12.53 -9.01
N ALA A 93 -11.39 11.43 -8.69
CA ALA A 93 -12.81 11.24 -8.97
C ALA A 93 -13.70 12.24 -8.22
N ILE A 94 -13.41 12.49 -6.93
CA ILE A 94 -14.10 13.50 -6.12
C ILE A 94 -13.87 14.90 -6.71
N ASN A 95 -12.62 15.25 -6.99
CA ASN A 95 -12.27 16.57 -7.53
C ASN A 95 -12.85 16.81 -8.93
N ALA A 96 -13.06 15.75 -9.72
CA ALA A 96 -13.72 15.81 -11.02
C ALA A 96 -15.26 15.86 -10.95
N GLY A 97 -15.85 15.69 -9.75
CA GLY A 97 -17.31 15.70 -9.55
C GLY A 97 -18.00 14.41 -9.98
N LEU A 98 -17.28 13.29 -10.12
CA LEU A 98 -17.87 11.98 -10.45
C LEU A 98 -18.60 11.33 -9.26
N CYS A 99 -18.21 11.72 -8.05
CA CYS A 99 -18.77 11.29 -6.77
C CYS A 99 -18.35 12.29 -5.67
N ASP A 100 -18.94 12.17 -4.48
CA ASP A 100 -18.71 13.09 -3.37
C ASP A 100 -18.04 12.43 -2.16
N THR A 101 -18.33 11.16 -1.94
CA THR A 101 -17.79 10.35 -0.84
C THR A 101 -17.38 9.00 -1.38
N VAL A 102 -16.08 8.72 -1.33
CA VAL A 102 -15.48 7.49 -1.84
C VAL A 102 -15.02 6.62 -0.69
N LEU A 103 -15.40 5.34 -0.73
CA LEU A 103 -14.74 4.28 0.02
C LEU A 103 -13.56 3.77 -0.81
N VAL A 104 -12.36 3.88 -0.27
CA VAL A 104 -11.18 3.16 -0.76
C VAL A 104 -11.02 1.93 0.12
N VAL A 105 -10.98 0.73 -0.44
CA VAL A 105 -10.87 -0.50 0.36
C VAL A 105 -10.03 -1.56 -0.33
N MET A 106 -9.14 -2.19 0.43
CA MET A 106 -8.31 -3.30 -0.03
C MET A 106 -8.02 -4.26 1.11
N GLY A 107 -7.67 -5.49 0.76
CA GLY A 107 -7.31 -6.49 1.73
C GLY A 107 -6.70 -7.70 1.06
N ASN A 108 -6.28 -8.65 1.89
CA ASN A 108 -5.76 -9.92 1.43
C ASN A 108 -6.28 -11.03 2.35
N SER A 109 -6.56 -12.20 1.76
CA SER A 109 -6.77 -13.43 2.50
C SER A 109 -6.00 -14.57 1.86
N ARG A 110 -5.21 -15.27 2.66
CA ARG A 110 -4.49 -16.49 2.29
C ARG A 110 -5.40 -17.71 2.19
N MET A 111 -6.66 -17.58 2.62
CA MET A 111 -7.68 -18.62 2.41
C MET A 111 -8.25 -18.56 1.00
N ASP A 112 -8.17 -17.40 0.34
CA ASP A 112 -8.58 -17.29 -1.05
C ASP A 112 -7.55 -18.04 -1.91
N ARG A 113 -8.04 -19.02 -2.66
CA ARG A 113 -7.20 -19.68 -3.65
C ARG A 113 -6.96 -18.67 -4.76
N ALA A 114 -5.69 -18.38 -5.03
CA ALA A 114 -5.35 -17.71 -6.28
C ALA A 114 -6.04 -18.46 -7.41
N ALA A 115 -6.86 -17.75 -8.20
CA ALA A 115 -7.31 -18.32 -9.46
C ALA A 115 -6.06 -18.69 -10.26
N PRO A 116 -5.96 -19.90 -10.83
CA PRO A 116 -4.89 -20.19 -11.77
C PRO A 116 -5.12 -19.27 -12.98
N GLY A 117 -4.40 -18.15 -13.01
CA GLY A 117 -4.67 -17.07 -13.95
C GLY A 117 -3.46 -16.19 -14.12
N GLY A 118 -2.91 -16.20 -15.34
CA GLY A 118 -2.06 -15.12 -15.85
C GLY A 118 -0.67 -15.49 -16.34
N GLY A 119 -0.39 -16.74 -16.70
CA GLY A 119 0.83 -17.12 -17.42
C GLY A 119 0.75 -16.73 -18.91
N GLY A 120 0.74 -15.43 -19.20
CA GLY A 120 0.96 -14.93 -20.55
C GLY A 120 2.45 -14.67 -20.80
N GLY A 121 2.85 -14.59 -22.08
CA GLY A 121 4.19 -14.12 -22.44
C GLY A 121 4.43 -12.71 -21.89
N SER A 122 5.55 -12.53 -21.22
CA SER A 122 6.05 -11.27 -20.69
C SER A 122 7.56 -11.28 -20.78
N VAL A 123 8.19 -10.10 -20.69
CA VAL A 123 9.65 -10.02 -20.62
C VAL A 123 10.19 -10.91 -19.49
N ARG A 124 9.53 -10.92 -18.32
CA ARG A 124 9.91 -11.79 -17.19
C ARG A 124 9.83 -13.27 -17.55
N SER A 125 8.73 -13.73 -18.15
CA SER A 125 8.55 -15.15 -18.47
C SER A 125 9.51 -15.65 -19.54
N GLU A 126 10.00 -14.77 -20.41
CA GLU A 126 10.93 -15.13 -21.49
C GLU A 126 12.40 -14.96 -21.12
N TRP A 127 12.73 -13.99 -20.26
CA TRP A 127 14.11 -13.55 -20.00
C TRP A 127 14.56 -13.64 -18.55
N GLU A 128 13.67 -13.99 -17.62
CA GLU A 128 14.02 -14.16 -16.20
C GLU A 128 13.65 -15.55 -15.69
N ASP A 129 12.40 -15.96 -15.86
CA ASP A 129 11.90 -17.25 -15.38
C ASP A 129 12.72 -18.46 -15.91
N PRO A 130 13.26 -18.46 -17.15
CA PRO A 130 14.13 -19.55 -17.62
C PRO A 130 15.48 -19.64 -16.91
N HIS A 131 15.93 -18.58 -16.25
CA HIS A 131 17.26 -18.49 -15.63
C HIS A 131 17.26 -18.85 -14.14
N GLY A 132 16.19 -19.47 -13.66
CA GLY A 132 16.05 -19.98 -12.31
C GLY A 132 14.73 -19.53 -11.68
N PRO A 133 14.37 -20.09 -10.52
CA PRO A 133 13.20 -19.63 -9.81
C PRO A 133 13.39 -18.16 -9.48
N SER A 134 12.65 -17.28 -10.14
CA SER A 134 12.47 -15.90 -9.72
C SER A 134 11.89 -15.97 -8.31
N ALA A 135 12.73 -15.84 -7.29
CA ALA A 135 12.35 -15.85 -5.89
C ALA A 135 11.56 -14.56 -5.58
N GLY A 136 10.38 -14.43 -6.18
CA GLY A 136 9.51 -13.27 -6.14
C GLY A 136 10.23 -11.94 -6.36
N MET A 137 9.63 -10.87 -5.83
CA MET A 137 10.24 -9.55 -5.78
C MET A 137 11.51 -9.50 -4.91
N GLY A 138 11.73 -10.49 -4.02
CA GLY A 138 12.90 -10.54 -3.14
C GLY A 138 14.23 -10.62 -3.90
N ASN A 139 14.26 -11.23 -5.08
CA ASN A 139 15.45 -11.25 -5.92
C ASN A 139 15.82 -9.85 -6.42
N TYR A 140 14.84 -9.06 -6.85
CA TYR A 140 15.09 -7.69 -7.30
C TYR A 140 15.62 -6.80 -6.17
N TYR A 141 15.03 -6.90 -4.98
CA TYR A 141 15.51 -6.16 -3.81
C TYR A 141 16.93 -6.57 -3.40
N ALA A 142 17.28 -7.87 -3.47
CA ALA A 142 18.64 -8.32 -3.20
C ALA A 142 19.66 -7.79 -4.23
N GLN A 143 19.29 -7.69 -5.51
CA GLN A 143 20.16 -7.11 -6.54
C GLN A 143 20.34 -5.59 -6.36
N ILE A 144 19.25 -4.86 -6.07
CA ILE A 144 19.30 -3.42 -5.74
C ILE A 144 20.19 -3.20 -4.52
N TYR A 145 19.99 -4.02 -3.47
CA TYR A 145 20.78 -3.93 -2.25
C TYR A 145 22.26 -4.20 -2.53
N THR A 146 22.61 -5.27 -3.24
CA THR A 146 24.00 -5.56 -3.66
C THR A 146 24.61 -4.39 -4.41
N ARG A 147 23.88 -3.80 -5.36
CA ARG A 147 24.37 -2.62 -6.11
C ARG A 147 24.58 -1.42 -5.19
N HIS A 148 23.69 -1.20 -4.23
CA HIS A 148 23.82 -0.11 -3.26
C HIS A 148 25.02 -0.30 -2.33
N MET A 149 25.33 -1.53 -1.90
CA MET A 149 26.55 -1.84 -1.16
C MET A 149 27.82 -1.50 -1.97
N LEU A 150 27.86 -1.92 -3.24
CA LEU A 150 29.00 -1.67 -4.14
C LEU A 150 29.23 -0.18 -4.43
N GLU A 151 28.14 0.58 -4.55
CA GLU A 151 28.23 1.99 -4.95
C GLU A 151 28.42 2.95 -3.76
N TYR A 152 27.78 2.66 -2.63
CA TYR A 152 27.70 3.57 -1.50
C TYR A 152 28.31 3.02 -0.20
N GLY A 153 28.79 1.78 -0.21
CA GLY A 153 29.36 1.14 0.98
C GLY A 153 28.32 0.81 2.04
N THR A 154 27.04 0.69 1.67
CA THR A 154 25.99 0.26 2.61
C THR A 154 26.31 -1.10 3.19
N THR A 155 26.06 -1.26 4.48
CA THR A 155 26.39 -2.49 5.22
C THR A 155 25.15 -3.27 5.60
N GLU A 156 25.31 -4.57 5.89
CA GLU A 156 24.26 -5.40 6.50
C GLU A 156 23.81 -4.86 7.85
N GLU A 157 24.72 -4.29 8.64
CA GLU A 157 24.37 -3.69 9.94
C GLU A 157 23.43 -2.48 9.79
N GLN A 158 23.63 -1.66 8.74
CA GLN A 158 22.76 -0.51 8.45
C GLN A 158 21.35 -0.95 8.02
N MET A 159 21.21 -2.03 7.25
CA MET A 159 19.90 -2.54 6.86
C MET A 159 19.22 -3.30 8.00
N ALA A 160 19.97 -4.08 8.79
CA ALA A 160 19.49 -4.73 10.00
C ALA A 160 18.91 -3.73 11.02
N LYS A 161 19.47 -2.51 11.08
CA LYS A 161 18.89 -1.41 11.88
C LYS A 161 17.46 -1.09 11.46
N VAL A 162 17.17 -1.01 10.16
CA VAL A 162 15.85 -0.64 9.64
C VAL A 162 14.80 -1.66 10.10
N ALA A 163 15.08 -2.96 9.92
CA ALA A 163 14.20 -4.04 10.36
C ALA A 163 13.97 -4.05 11.89
N ALA A 164 15.01 -3.77 12.68
CA ALA A 164 14.90 -3.69 14.13
C ALA A 164 14.06 -2.47 14.58
N ASP A 165 14.23 -1.31 13.95
CA ASP A 165 13.45 -0.10 14.26
C ASP A 165 11.97 -0.25 13.86
N GLN A 166 11.69 -0.85 12.69
CA GLN A 166 10.33 -1.21 12.29
C GLN A 166 9.71 -2.15 13.33
N ARG A 167 10.48 -3.14 13.80
CA ARG A 167 9.98 -4.05 14.82
C ARG A 167 9.71 -3.32 16.13
N PHE A 168 10.57 -2.40 16.54
CA PHE A 168 10.36 -1.58 17.72
C PHE A 168 9.00 -0.87 17.69
N ASN A 169 8.63 -0.26 16.56
CA ASN A 169 7.31 0.36 16.40
C ASN A 169 6.16 -0.67 16.42
N ALA A 170 6.35 -1.83 15.79
CA ALA A 170 5.33 -2.86 15.69
C ALA A 170 5.03 -3.56 17.03
N VAL A 171 5.95 -3.53 18.01
CA VAL A 171 5.78 -4.21 19.30
C VAL A 171 4.57 -3.68 20.06
N GLU A 172 4.31 -2.37 20.01
CA GLU A 172 3.21 -1.70 20.74
C GLU A 172 1.94 -1.55 19.90
N ASN A 173 1.97 -1.92 18.62
CA ASN A 173 0.81 -1.83 17.75
C ASN A 173 -0.02 -3.12 17.81
N GLU A 174 -1.19 -3.07 18.45
CA GLU A 174 -2.12 -4.21 18.59
C GLU A 174 -2.59 -4.79 17.24
N ASN A 175 -2.55 -4.00 16.17
CA ASN A 175 -2.90 -4.41 14.82
C ASN A 175 -1.75 -5.09 14.08
N ALA A 176 -0.51 -4.98 14.55
CA ALA A 176 0.65 -5.57 13.88
C ALA A 176 0.68 -7.10 14.05
N VAL A 177 1.08 -7.82 12.99
CA VAL A 177 1.29 -9.28 13.03
C VAL A 177 2.38 -9.70 14.03
N PHE A 178 3.28 -8.77 14.34
CA PHE A 178 4.41 -8.95 15.25
C PHE A 178 4.24 -8.22 16.59
N HIS A 179 3.00 -7.86 16.95
CA HIS A 179 2.67 -7.29 18.25
C HIS A 179 3.30 -8.12 19.38
N GLY A 180 3.98 -7.45 20.32
CA GLY A 180 4.67 -8.08 21.45
C GLY A 180 5.89 -8.96 21.10
N GLN A 181 6.41 -8.91 19.87
CA GLN A 181 7.54 -9.75 19.42
C GLN A 181 8.76 -8.92 19.01
N PRO A 182 9.58 -8.43 19.96
CA PRO A 182 10.75 -7.61 19.65
C PRO A 182 11.81 -8.37 18.84
N VAL A 183 12.61 -7.64 18.08
CA VAL A 183 13.75 -8.15 17.30
C VAL A 183 14.89 -7.16 17.43
N THR A 184 16.08 -7.64 17.79
CA THR A 184 17.30 -6.83 17.83
C THR A 184 18.01 -6.82 16.48
N ARG A 185 18.96 -5.90 16.28
CA ARG A 185 19.80 -5.91 15.08
C ARG A 185 20.60 -7.19 14.94
N GLN A 186 21.07 -7.75 16.06
CA GLN A 186 21.82 -8.99 16.05
C GLN A 186 20.94 -10.17 15.60
N ASP A 187 19.68 -10.22 16.04
CA ASP A 187 18.73 -11.24 15.57
C ASP A 187 18.53 -11.17 14.05
N VAL A 188 18.48 -9.96 13.48
CA VAL A 188 18.40 -9.77 12.01
C VAL A 188 19.66 -10.30 11.33
N LEU A 189 20.84 -9.92 11.81
CA LEU A 189 22.14 -10.36 11.29
C LEU A 189 22.39 -11.87 11.45
N ASP A 190 21.83 -12.50 12.48
CA ASP A 190 21.93 -13.94 12.69
C ASP A 190 20.87 -14.72 11.90
N SER A 191 19.84 -14.03 11.39
CA SER A 191 18.81 -14.67 10.57
C SER A 191 19.36 -15.11 9.21
N ARG A 192 18.87 -16.26 8.75
CA ARG A 192 19.32 -16.86 7.48
C ARG A 192 19.10 -15.92 6.29
N TYR A 193 19.97 -16.00 5.30
CA TYR A 193 19.69 -15.40 4.00
C TYR A 193 18.46 -16.03 3.35
N VAL A 194 17.65 -15.19 2.73
CA VAL A 194 16.60 -15.61 1.79
C VAL A 194 17.14 -15.49 0.37
N ASN A 195 17.70 -14.32 0.04
CA ASN A 195 18.42 -14.05 -1.19
C ASN A 195 19.58 -13.11 -0.83
N TYR A 196 20.82 -13.61 -0.77
CA TYR A 196 21.96 -12.78 -0.36
C TYR A 196 21.99 -11.45 -1.13
N PRO A 197 22.15 -10.29 -0.45
CA PRO A 197 22.39 -10.09 0.99
C PRO A 197 21.12 -9.92 1.85
N LEU A 198 19.91 -10.08 1.30
CA LEU A 198 18.65 -9.98 2.02
C LEU A 198 18.41 -11.18 2.97
N ARG A 199 18.18 -10.87 4.24
CA ARG A 199 17.92 -11.82 5.32
C ARG A 199 16.44 -12.03 5.59
N LEU A 200 16.14 -13.10 6.33
CA LEU A 200 14.76 -13.49 6.62
C LEU A 200 13.99 -12.40 7.37
N LEU A 201 14.60 -11.78 8.38
CA LEU A 201 13.93 -10.74 9.18
C LEU A 201 13.88 -9.37 8.48
N GLU A 202 14.52 -9.23 7.32
CA GLU A 202 14.38 -8.08 6.41
C GLU A 202 13.32 -8.32 5.34
N SER A 203 12.69 -9.50 5.32
CA SER A 203 11.67 -9.86 4.34
C SER A 203 10.27 -9.76 4.94
N VAL A 204 9.35 -9.09 4.24
CA VAL A 204 7.95 -8.97 4.65
C VAL A 204 7.27 -10.33 4.83
N MET A 205 6.41 -10.43 5.85
CA MET A 205 5.56 -11.60 6.07
C MET A 205 4.26 -11.47 5.27
N PRO A 206 3.92 -12.41 4.37
CA PRO A 206 2.62 -12.36 3.70
C PRO A 206 1.50 -12.67 4.70
N CYS A 207 0.59 -11.72 4.88
CA CYS A 207 -0.43 -11.72 5.93
C CYS A 207 -1.84 -11.55 5.35
N ASP A 208 -2.83 -11.83 6.19
CA ASP A 208 -4.24 -11.50 6.02
C ASP A 208 -4.54 -10.19 6.73
N GLY A 209 -5.47 -9.41 6.19
CA GLY A 209 -5.87 -8.12 6.73
C GLY A 209 -6.64 -7.32 5.70
N ALA A 210 -7.21 -6.19 6.13
CA ALA A 210 -7.85 -5.24 5.22
C ALA A 210 -7.77 -3.83 5.81
N ALA A 211 -7.73 -2.83 4.93
CA ALA A 211 -7.77 -1.43 5.31
C ALA A 211 -8.73 -0.66 4.40
N ALA A 212 -9.39 0.34 4.97
CA ALA A 212 -10.35 1.19 4.29
C ALA A 212 -10.19 2.65 4.69
N LEU A 213 -10.42 3.55 3.73
CA LEU A 213 -10.47 4.99 3.92
C LEU A 213 -11.80 5.52 3.40
N ILE A 214 -12.41 6.46 4.14
CA ILE A 214 -13.46 7.32 3.61
C ILE A 214 -12.85 8.65 3.23
N MET A 215 -13.03 9.02 1.96
CA MET A 215 -12.60 10.30 1.42
C MET A 215 -13.81 11.11 0.97
N THR A 216 -13.82 12.41 1.24
CA THR A 216 -14.90 13.29 0.79
C THR A 216 -14.38 14.67 0.39
N ARG A 217 -15.25 15.50 -0.21
CA ARG A 217 -14.94 16.89 -0.54
C ARG A 217 -14.54 17.69 0.70
N ALA A 218 -13.56 18.57 0.54
CA ALA A 218 -13.05 19.39 1.64
C ALA A 218 -14.11 20.29 2.32
N ASP A 219 -15.14 20.70 1.57
CA ASP A 219 -16.24 21.51 2.09
C ASP A 219 -17.19 20.73 3.01
N ARG A 220 -17.37 19.42 2.76
CA ARG A 220 -18.12 18.48 3.62
C ARG A 220 -17.29 17.97 4.79
N ALA A 221 -15.97 17.87 4.63
CA ALA A 221 -15.12 17.22 5.62
C ALA A 221 -15.20 17.82 7.03
N ASN A 222 -15.38 19.14 7.16
CA ASN A 222 -15.45 19.84 8.45
C ASN A 222 -16.78 19.62 9.21
N SER A 223 -17.81 19.04 8.59
CA SER A 223 -19.07 18.71 9.27
C SER A 223 -19.13 17.28 9.81
N LEU A 224 -18.05 16.51 9.61
CA LEU A 224 -17.90 15.13 10.08
C LEU A 224 -17.19 15.09 11.44
N PRO A 225 -17.33 14.02 12.24
CA PRO A 225 -16.89 14.01 13.64
C PRO A 225 -15.37 14.08 13.80
N ASN A 226 -14.62 13.54 12.84
CA ASN A 226 -13.16 13.47 12.91
C ASN A 226 -12.48 14.70 12.31
N ARG A 227 -11.31 15.05 12.86
CA ARG A 227 -10.45 16.08 12.27
C ARG A 227 -10.01 15.63 10.86
N PRO A 228 -10.31 16.38 9.80
CA PRO A 228 -10.03 15.94 8.44
C PRO A 228 -8.53 15.94 8.12
N VAL A 229 -8.09 14.94 7.36
CA VAL A 229 -6.73 14.85 6.81
C VAL A 229 -6.78 15.19 5.33
N TYR A 230 -6.35 16.40 4.97
CA TYR A 230 -6.40 16.90 3.61
C TYR A 230 -5.32 16.28 2.71
N VAL A 231 -5.71 15.88 1.50
CA VAL A 231 -4.76 15.47 0.46
C VAL A 231 -4.14 16.74 -0.14
N LEU A 232 -2.88 17.00 0.20
CA LEU A 232 -2.17 18.22 -0.22
C LEU A 232 -1.40 18.02 -1.52
N GLY A 233 -0.87 16.82 -1.76
CA GLY A 233 -0.14 16.49 -2.97
C GLY A 233 -0.17 15.00 -3.25
N ALA A 234 -0.19 14.66 -4.52
CA ALA A 234 -0.06 13.30 -5.01
C ALA A 234 0.86 13.30 -6.23
N GLY A 235 1.65 12.25 -6.36
CA GLY A 235 2.52 12.05 -7.51
C GLY A 235 2.62 10.58 -7.84
N MET A 236 2.61 10.27 -9.12
CA MET A 236 2.77 8.92 -9.65
C MET A 236 3.88 8.93 -10.68
N GLU A 237 4.75 7.91 -10.67
CA GLU A 237 5.75 7.65 -11.70
C GLU A 237 5.78 6.15 -11.99
N GLN A 238 5.98 5.80 -13.25
CA GLN A 238 6.22 4.42 -13.68
C GLN A 238 7.64 4.32 -14.22
N ALA A 239 8.27 3.19 -13.95
CA ALA A 239 9.54 2.80 -14.54
C ALA A 239 9.37 1.48 -15.30
N ASN A 240 10.45 0.99 -15.89
CA ASN A 240 10.45 -0.31 -16.55
C ASN A 240 10.07 -1.41 -15.54
N SER A 241 9.23 -2.37 -15.97
CA SER A 241 8.78 -3.47 -15.11
C SER A 241 9.90 -4.40 -14.66
N ASN A 242 11.01 -4.47 -15.40
CA ASN A 242 12.17 -5.29 -15.07
C ASN A 242 13.36 -4.39 -14.71
N ILE A 243 14.00 -4.66 -13.57
CA ILE A 243 15.02 -3.77 -13.00
C ILE A 243 16.28 -3.68 -13.86
N TRP A 244 16.65 -4.73 -14.60
CA TRP A 244 17.84 -4.71 -15.48
C TRP A 244 17.65 -3.85 -16.73
N GLN A 245 16.42 -3.40 -17.02
CA GLN A 245 16.15 -2.42 -18.08
C GLN A 245 16.18 -0.97 -17.56
N THR A 246 16.32 -0.74 -16.26
CA THR A 246 16.48 0.63 -15.76
C THR A 246 17.93 1.09 -15.93
N GLU A 247 18.11 2.38 -16.23
CA GLU A 247 19.43 3.00 -16.33
C GLU A 247 20.22 2.85 -15.02
N ARG A 248 19.50 2.92 -13.88
CA ARG A 248 20.12 2.92 -12.56
C ARG A 248 19.22 2.30 -11.50
N VAL A 249 19.50 1.04 -11.15
CA VAL A 249 18.70 0.24 -10.19
C VAL A 249 18.63 0.81 -8.77
N THR A 250 19.57 1.68 -8.38
CA THR A 250 19.59 2.37 -7.08
C THR A 250 18.78 3.68 -7.07
N THR A 251 18.16 4.06 -8.18
CA THR A 251 17.24 5.20 -8.26
C THR A 251 15.85 4.70 -8.66
N THR A 252 14.88 4.80 -7.76
CA THR A 252 13.52 4.32 -7.99
C THR A 252 12.61 5.43 -8.56
N PRO A 253 11.48 5.07 -9.20
CA PRO A 253 10.46 6.05 -9.65
C PRO A 253 9.89 6.92 -8.51
N VAL A 254 10.13 6.53 -7.24
CA VAL A 254 9.76 7.34 -6.07
C VAL A 254 10.39 8.73 -6.12
N LYS A 255 11.59 8.87 -6.70
CA LYS A 255 12.26 10.19 -6.82
C LYS A 255 11.36 11.20 -7.55
N GLY A 256 10.80 10.81 -8.70
CA GLY A 256 9.99 11.71 -9.49
C GLY A 256 8.52 11.77 -9.03
N SER A 257 7.98 10.68 -8.46
CA SER A 257 6.65 10.72 -7.85
C SER A 257 6.62 11.63 -6.61
N ALA A 258 7.62 11.55 -5.73
CA ALA A 258 7.76 12.44 -4.57
C ALA A 258 7.97 13.90 -5.00
N ALA A 259 8.81 14.16 -6.02
CA ALA A 259 9.03 15.51 -6.53
C ALA A 259 7.71 16.16 -7.02
N ARG A 260 6.85 15.40 -7.72
CA ARG A 260 5.53 15.87 -8.15
C ARG A 260 4.58 16.09 -6.98
N ALA A 261 4.59 15.21 -5.98
CA ALA A 261 3.77 15.38 -4.77
C ALA A 261 4.18 16.65 -3.98
N PHE A 262 5.49 16.89 -3.81
CA PHE A 262 6.00 18.11 -3.18
C PHE A 262 5.65 19.36 -3.98
N GLN A 263 5.84 19.33 -5.31
CA GLN A 263 5.44 20.44 -6.17
C GLN A 263 3.94 20.74 -6.06
N MET A 264 3.08 19.72 -6.05
CA MET A 264 1.63 19.90 -5.93
C MET A 264 1.24 20.47 -4.55
N SER A 265 1.87 19.97 -3.49
CA SER A 265 1.56 20.37 -2.12
C SER A 265 2.15 21.73 -1.74
N GLY A 266 3.21 22.18 -2.42
CA GLY A 266 3.95 23.40 -2.07
C GLY A 266 4.81 23.26 -0.81
N TYR A 267 5.02 22.03 -0.33
CA TYR A 267 5.92 21.69 0.77
C TYR A 267 7.18 20.99 0.23
N GLY A 268 8.19 20.87 1.07
CA GLY A 268 9.41 20.10 0.81
C GLY A 268 9.73 19.11 1.94
N PRO A 269 10.82 18.32 1.78
CA PRO A 269 11.19 17.29 2.76
C PRO A 269 11.39 17.81 4.19
N LYS A 270 11.82 19.06 4.36
CA LYS A 270 12.04 19.67 5.69
C LYS A 270 10.75 20.05 6.41
N ASP A 271 9.62 20.07 5.71
CA ASP A 271 8.31 20.37 6.29
C ASP A 271 7.59 19.11 6.78
N MET A 272 8.14 17.91 6.53
CA MET A 272 7.52 16.64 6.90
C MET A 272 7.82 16.29 8.36
N GLU A 273 6.77 16.11 9.15
CA GLU A 273 6.88 15.72 10.58
C GLU A 273 6.90 14.20 10.76
N PHE A 274 6.45 13.44 9.77
CA PHE A 274 6.35 11.99 9.78
C PHE A 274 6.40 11.43 8.35
N ALA A 275 6.80 10.17 8.19
CA ALA A 275 6.85 9.49 6.90
C ALA A 275 6.52 8.00 7.04
N GLU A 276 5.64 7.51 6.17
CA GLU A 276 5.41 6.09 5.91
C GLU A 276 6.05 5.75 4.57
N PHE A 277 7.03 4.84 4.59
CA PHE A 277 7.68 4.34 3.40
C PHE A 277 7.23 2.90 3.15
N TYR A 278 7.08 2.53 1.88
CA TYR A 278 6.87 1.13 1.53
C TYR A 278 8.16 0.35 1.79
N ASP A 279 8.11 -0.59 2.73
CA ASP A 279 9.26 -1.30 3.29
C ASP A 279 9.19 -2.84 3.17
#